data_AF-S0FMN0-F1
#
_entry.id   AF-S0FMN0-F1
#
_cell.length_a   1.000
_cell.length_b   1.000
_cell.length_c   1.000
_cell.angle_alpha   90.00
_cell.angle_beta   90.00
_cell.angle_gamma   90.00
#
_symmetry.space_group_name_H-M   'P 1'
#
loop_
_entity.id
_entity.type
_entity.pdbx_description
1 polymer ?
#
loop_
_entity_poly.entity_id
_entity_poly.type
_entity_poly.pdbx_seq_one_letter_code
_entity_poly.pdbx_strand_id
1 'polypeptide(L)'
;MIENLVEITSDQLLGEITKAKVEGYRFVTASCADNGDDTIDVIYHFDRDYGMKNFKITVKKGEEVPSISKVIFSAVLVENEMKELFGLNITGIVIDYGGHMLLSEEELGSPFLRQQITIEQRGGKQ
;
A
#
# COMPACT_ATOMS: atom_id res chain seq x y z
N MET A 1 6.91 17.76 -0.40
CA MET A 1 6.57 17.30 -1.76
C MET A 1 7.57 16.22 -2.13
N ILE A 2 7.12 15.04 -2.56
CA ILE A 2 8.03 13.97 -3.01
C ILE A 2 8.47 14.34 -4.43
N GLU A 3 9.78 14.38 -4.67
CA GLU A 3 10.33 14.66 -6.00
C GLU A 3 10.09 13.47 -6.95
N ASN A 4 9.94 13.75 -8.25
CA ASN A 4 9.73 12.74 -9.30
C ASN A 4 8.57 11.77 -9.02
N LEU A 5 7.50 12.29 -8.42
CA LEU A 5 6.26 11.55 -8.18
C LEU A 5 5.38 11.59 -9.43
N VAL A 6 4.98 10.41 -9.90
CA VAL A 6 4.03 10.22 -10.98
C VAL A 6 2.78 9.58 -10.39
N GLU A 7 1.66 10.29 -10.49
CA GLU A 7 0.35 9.75 -10.11
C GLU A 7 -0.20 8.90 -11.25
N ILE A 8 -0.61 7.68 -10.93
CA ILE A 8 -1.15 6.70 -11.87
C ILE A 8 -2.38 6.04 -11.28
N THR A 9 -3.18 5.39 -12.11
CA THR A 9 -4.30 4.56 -11.64
C THR A 9 -3.84 3.14 -11.30
N SER A 10 -4.62 2.42 -10.49
CA SER A 10 -4.37 1.00 -10.17
C SER A 10 -4.24 0.13 -11.43
N ASP A 11 -5.03 0.42 -12.47
CA ASP A 11 -4.98 -0.29 -13.76
C ASP A 11 -3.66 -0.06 -14.53
N GLN A 12 -3.02 1.10 -14.33
CA GLN A 12 -1.75 1.43 -14.96
C GLN A 12 -0.55 0.84 -14.21
N LEU A 13 -0.72 0.47 -12.94
CA LEU A 13 0.35 0.08 -12.03
C LEU A 13 1.27 -0.99 -12.63
N LEU A 14 0.73 -2.15 -12.99
CA LEU A 14 1.54 -3.25 -13.53
C LEU A 14 2.28 -2.87 -14.80
N GLY A 15 1.66 -2.07 -15.67
CA GLY A 15 2.28 -1.58 -16.90
C GLY A 15 3.48 -0.67 -16.62
N GLU A 16 3.30 0.32 -15.76
CA GLU A 16 4.34 1.29 -15.41
C GLU A 16 5.50 0.65 -14.62
N ILE A 17 5.20 -0.27 -13.69
CA ILE A 17 6.24 -1.02 -12.97
C ILE A 17 7.04 -1.91 -13.92
N THR A 18 6.37 -2.58 -14.88
CA THR A 18 7.06 -3.41 -15.87
C THR A 18 7.98 -2.57 -16.76
N LYS A 19 7.52 -1.39 -17.22
CA LYS A 19 8.36 -0.45 -17.98
C LYS A 19 9.56 0.00 -17.16
N ALA A 20 9.35 0.41 -15.91
CA ALA A 20 10.44 0.84 -15.02
C ALA A 20 11.49 -0.26 -14.83
N LYS A 21 11.06 -1.51 -14.63
CA LYS A 21 11.96 -2.67 -14.54
C LYS A 21 12.79 -2.85 -15.81
N VAL A 22 12.16 -2.78 -16.99
CA VAL A 22 12.84 -2.91 -18.30
C VAL A 22 13.82 -1.75 -18.55
N GLU A 23 13.48 -0.54 -18.09
CA GLU A 23 14.34 0.64 -18.13
C GLU A 23 15.53 0.59 -17.15
N GLY A 24 15.64 -0.48 -16.34
CA GLY A 24 16.75 -0.69 -15.42
C GLY A 24 16.58 -0.02 -14.05
N TYR A 25 15.38 0.46 -13.71
CA TYR A 25 15.11 0.93 -12.35
C TYR A 25 15.03 -0.24 -11.38
N ARG A 26 15.69 -0.10 -10.22
CA ARG A 26 15.59 -1.05 -9.12
C ARG A 26 14.44 -0.65 -8.21
N PHE A 27 13.66 -1.63 -7.77
CA PHE A 27 12.69 -1.40 -6.70
C PHE A 27 13.41 -1.20 -5.37
N VAL A 28 13.06 -0.15 -4.64
CA VAL A 28 13.66 0.21 -3.35
C VAL A 28 12.75 -0.26 -2.22
N THR A 29 11.53 0.27 -2.17
CA THR A 29 10.50 -0.09 -1.19
C THR A 29 9.14 0.47 -1.65
N ALA A 30 8.07 0.18 -0.91
CA ALA A 30 6.80 0.88 -1.01
C ALA A 30 6.46 1.53 0.34
N SER A 31 5.69 2.61 0.28
CA SER A 31 5.16 3.29 1.46
C SER A 31 3.65 3.43 1.33
N CYS A 32 2.95 3.39 2.46
CA CYS A 32 1.49 3.49 2.53
C CYS A 32 1.08 4.56 3.54
N ALA A 33 0.04 5.35 3.22
CA ALA A 33 -0.49 6.38 4.09
C ALA A 33 -2.03 6.46 4.01
N ASP A 34 -2.71 6.39 5.16
CA ASP A 34 -4.14 6.68 5.26
C ASP A 34 -4.37 8.20 5.28
N ASN A 35 -5.11 8.69 4.30
CA ASN A 35 -5.37 10.12 4.11
C ASN A 35 -6.42 10.67 5.09
N GLY A 36 -7.20 9.80 5.74
CA GLY A 36 -8.27 10.16 6.68
C GLY A 36 -9.61 10.52 6.02
N ASP A 37 -9.71 10.39 4.69
CA ASP A 37 -10.88 10.72 3.87
C ASP A 37 -11.36 9.51 3.04
N ASP A 38 -11.28 8.32 3.64
CA ASP A 38 -11.62 7.03 3.00
C ASP A 38 -10.68 6.61 1.86
N THR A 39 -9.56 7.32 1.69
CA THR A 39 -8.52 6.97 0.72
C THR A 39 -7.21 6.60 1.39
N ILE A 40 -6.45 5.76 0.70
CA ILE A 40 -5.10 5.34 1.07
C ILE A 40 -4.18 5.60 -0.12
N ASP A 41 -3.08 6.30 0.12
CA ASP A 41 -2.01 6.48 -0.84
C ASP A 41 -0.99 5.34 -0.71
N VAL A 42 -0.65 4.71 -1.84
CA VAL A 42 0.46 3.77 -1.94
C VAL A 42 1.49 4.32 -2.90
N ILE A 43 2.74 4.39 -2.46
CA ILE A 43 3.85 4.94 -3.23
C ILE A 43 4.91 3.86 -3.40
N TYR A 44 5.15 3.47 -4.65
CA TYR A 44 6.23 2.54 -5.00
C TYR A 44 7.47 3.32 -5.39
N HIS A 45 8.58 3.07 -4.70
CA HIS A 45 9.83 3.80 -4.83
C HIS A 45 10.83 3.01 -5.67
N PHE A 46 11.36 3.67 -6.71
CA PHE A 46 12.36 3.11 -7.60
C PHE A 46 13.58 4.03 -7.67
N ASP A 47 14.75 3.42 -7.87
CA ASP A 47 16.00 4.15 -8.09
C ASP A 47 16.71 3.66 -9.35
N ARG A 48 17.30 4.60 -10.08
CA ARG A 48 18.33 4.32 -11.09
C ARG A 48 19.38 5.43 -11.05
N ASP A 49 20.65 5.06 -10.91
CA ASP A 49 21.78 6.00 -10.90
C ASP A 49 21.61 7.18 -9.92
N TYR A 50 21.15 6.91 -8.69
CA TYR A 50 20.84 7.90 -7.65
C TYR A 50 19.66 8.84 -7.98
N GLY A 51 18.93 8.56 -9.07
CA GLY A 51 17.69 9.23 -9.44
C GLY A 51 16.48 8.42 -8.96
N MET A 52 15.71 9.00 -8.04
CA MET A 52 14.45 8.42 -7.58
C MET A 52 13.33 8.65 -8.61
N LYS A 53 12.50 7.63 -8.82
CA LYS A 53 11.23 7.69 -9.54
C LYS A 53 10.16 7.03 -8.67
N ASN A 54 9.06 7.74 -8.41
CA ASN A 54 8.04 7.31 -7.48
C ASN A 54 6.69 7.19 -8.20
N PHE A 55 6.02 6.06 -8.06
CA PHE A 55 4.67 5.86 -8.61
C PHE A 55 3.67 5.88 -7.46
N LYS A 56 2.72 6.82 -7.50
CA LYS A 56 1.64 6.89 -6.52
C LYS A 56 0.33 6.41 -7.12
N ILE A 57 -0.33 5.51 -6.41
CA ILE A 57 -1.76 5.23 -6.58
C ILE A 57 -2.50 5.72 -5.34
N THR A 58 -3.71 6.22 -5.53
CA THR A 58 -4.64 6.55 -4.45
C THR A 58 -5.87 5.67 -4.63
N VAL A 59 -6.20 4.91 -3.61
CA VAL A 59 -7.28 3.91 -3.66
C VAL A 59 -8.25 4.10 -2.50
N LYS A 60 -9.49 3.70 -2.69
CA LYS A 60 -10.47 3.69 -1.59
C LYS A 60 -10.22 2.51 -0.66
N LYS A 61 -10.62 2.64 0.61
CA LYS A 61 -10.58 1.52 1.56
C LYS A 61 -11.40 0.35 1.02
N GLY A 62 -10.77 -0.83 0.93
CA GLY A 62 -11.38 -2.06 0.38
C GLY A 62 -11.29 -2.22 -1.13
N GLU A 63 -10.86 -1.20 -1.88
CA GLU A 63 -10.60 -1.31 -3.32
C GLU A 63 -9.44 -2.27 -3.60
N GLU A 64 -9.57 -3.09 -4.63
CA GLU A 64 -8.54 -4.06 -5.01
C GLU A 64 -7.33 -3.38 -5.66
N VAL A 65 -6.14 -3.73 -5.18
CA VAL A 65 -4.86 -3.29 -5.74
C VAL A 65 -4.13 -4.51 -6.30
N PRO A 66 -3.75 -4.53 -7.58
CA PRO A 66 -2.99 -5.64 -8.13
C PRO A 66 -1.57 -5.66 -7.55
N SER A 67 -1.13 -6.81 -7.05
CA SER A 67 0.23 -7.00 -6.58
C SER A 67 1.26 -6.89 -7.71
N ILE A 68 2.36 -6.18 -7.44
CA ILE A 68 3.51 -6.06 -8.34
C ILE A 68 4.50 -7.22 -8.17
N SER A 69 4.32 -8.09 -7.18
CA SER A 69 5.28 -9.16 -6.83
C SER A 69 5.58 -10.14 -7.96
N LYS A 70 4.64 -10.33 -8.90
CA LYS A 70 4.88 -11.13 -10.13
C LYS A 70 5.95 -10.53 -11.03
N VAL A 71 6.08 -9.21 -11.03
CA VAL A 71 7.08 -8.46 -11.80
C VAL A 71 8.32 -8.22 -10.93
N ILE A 72 8.13 -7.88 -9.66
CA ILE A 72 9.17 -7.52 -8.70
C ILE A 72 9.03 -8.41 -7.46
N PHE A 73 9.68 -9.57 -7.45
CA PHE A 73 9.50 -10.56 -6.37
C PHE A 73 9.76 -10.01 -4.96
N SER A 74 10.69 -9.06 -4.81
CA SER A 74 10.97 -8.43 -3.51
C SER A 74 9.80 -7.62 -2.93
N ALA A 75 8.79 -7.28 -3.72
CA ALA A 75 7.59 -6.60 -3.25
C ALA A 75 6.72 -7.47 -2.33
N VAL A 76 6.91 -8.80 -2.33
CA VAL A 76 6.17 -9.73 -1.46
C VAL A 76 6.13 -9.25 0.00
N LEU A 77 7.27 -8.82 0.54
CA LEU A 77 7.35 -8.44 1.95
C LEU A 77 6.54 -7.18 2.24
N VAL A 78 6.81 -6.10 1.51
CA VAL A 78 6.14 -4.82 1.77
C VAL A 78 4.65 -4.87 1.42
N GLU A 79 4.24 -5.66 0.43
CA GLU A 79 2.81 -5.85 0.12
C GLU A 79 2.08 -6.61 1.21
N ASN A 80 2.68 -7.65 1.79
CA ASN A 80 2.10 -8.33 2.95
C ASN A 80 2.04 -7.39 4.17
N GLU A 81 3.09 -6.58 4.41
CA GLU A 81 3.08 -5.57 5.46
C GLU A 81 1.93 -4.58 5.28
N MET A 82 1.74 -4.02 4.07
CA MET A 82 0.67 -3.05 3.79
C MET A 82 -0.72 -3.69 3.90
N LYS A 83 -0.88 -4.92 3.41
CA LYS A 83 -2.14 -5.68 3.54
C LYS A 83 -2.52 -5.88 5.01
N GLU A 84 -1.55 -6.24 5.83
CA GLU A 84 -1.77 -6.55 7.25
C GLU A 84 -1.91 -5.29 8.10
N LEU A 85 -0.98 -4.34 8.01
CA LEU A 85 -0.92 -3.18 8.88
C LEU A 85 -1.92 -2.08 8.53
N PHE A 86 -2.19 -1.89 7.23
CA PHE A 86 -3.10 -0.86 6.72
C PHE A 86 -4.41 -1.43 6.16
N GLY A 87 -4.57 -2.75 6.09
CA GLY A 87 -5.80 -3.37 5.60
C GLY A 87 -6.02 -3.21 4.10
N LEU A 88 -4.94 -3.00 3.32
CA LEU A 88 -5.07 -2.90 1.87
C LEU A 88 -5.50 -4.23 1.25
N ASN A 89 -6.47 -4.17 0.34
CA ASN A 89 -6.92 -5.33 -0.41
C ASN A 89 -6.01 -5.60 -1.61
N ILE A 90 -4.80 -6.10 -1.34
CA ILE A 90 -3.82 -6.43 -2.39
C ILE A 90 -4.08 -7.85 -2.90
N THR A 91 -4.29 -7.99 -4.21
CA THR A 91 -4.62 -9.27 -4.86
C THR A 91 -3.47 -9.81 -5.70
N GLY A 92 -3.32 -11.14 -5.71
CA GLY A 92 -2.34 -11.81 -6.57
C GLY A 92 -0.88 -11.73 -6.12
N ILE A 93 -0.62 -11.55 -4.81
CA ILE A 93 0.73 -11.63 -4.23
C ILE A 93 1.29 -13.05 -4.46
N VAL A 94 2.53 -13.14 -4.93
CA VAL A 94 3.18 -14.43 -5.27
C VAL A 94 3.32 -15.34 -4.04
N ILE A 95 3.62 -14.77 -2.87
CA ILE A 95 3.61 -15.45 -1.58
C ILE A 95 2.74 -14.62 -0.65
N ASP A 96 1.52 -15.08 -0.40
CA ASP A 96 0.56 -14.41 0.48
C ASP A 96 0.59 -15.09 1.86
N TYR A 97 0.97 -14.33 2.89
CA TYR A 97 1.01 -14.82 4.27
C TYR A 97 -0.37 -14.77 4.95
N GLY A 98 -1.42 -14.32 4.25
CA GLY A 98 -2.79 -14.34 4.75
C GLY A 98 -3.06 -13.41 5.93
N GLY A 99 -2.21 -12.41 6.16
CA GLY A 99 -2.31 -11.51 7.32
C GLY A 99 -1.67 -12.06 8.59
N HIS A 100 -0.65 -12.91 8.46
CA HIS A 100 0.10 -13.50 9.57
C HIS A 100 1.62 -13.29 9.41
N MET A 101 2.04 -12.20 8.76
CA MET A 101 3.47 -11.94 8.58
C MET A 101 4.06 -11.14 9.75
N LEU A 102 3.30 -10.20 10.32
CA LEU A 102 3.81 -9.25 11.33
C LEU A 102 2.98 -9.22 12.62
N LEU A 103 1.66 -9.33 12.53
CA LEU A 103 0.71 -9.28 13.63
C LEU A 103 0.46 -10.69 14.18
N SER A 104 0.22 -10.74 15.49
CA SER A 104 -0.22 -11.96 16.14
C SER A 104 -1.72 -12.21 15.90
N GLU A 105 -2.18 -13.45 16.06
CA GLU A 105 -3.60 -13.80 15.93
C GLU A 105 -4.53 -13.02 16.88
N GLU A 106 -3.99 -12.48 17.97
CA GLU A 106 -4.73 -11.68 18.96
C GLU A 106 -4.94 -10.21 18.50
N GLU A 107 -4.17 -9.73 17.52
CA GLU A 107 -4.13 -8.33 17.09
C GLU A 107 -4.52 -8.15 15.61
N LEU A 108 -5.57 -8.84 15.15
CA LEU A 108 -6.03 -8.84 13.75
C LEU A 108 -6.65 -7.52 13.23
N GLY A 109 -6.50 -6.40 13.95
CA GLY A 109 -7.01 -5.10 13.52
C GLY A 109 -5.90 -4.27 12.91
N SER A 110 -5.95 -3.96 11.60
CA SER A 110 -4.97 -3.13 10.87
C SER A 110 -4.62 -1.83 11.63
N PRO A 111 -3.51 -1.82 12.42
CA PRO A 111 -3.29 -0.81 13.45
C PRO A 111 -2.92 0.55 12.89
N PHE A 112 -2.47 0.61 11.63
CA PHE A 112 -2.06 1.86 10.97
C PHE A 112 -3.19 2.51 10.16
N LEU A 113 -4.36 1.87 10.09
CA LEU A 113 -5.55 2.48 9.51
C LEU A 113 -6.13 3.51 10.51
N ARG A 114 -6.43 4.72 10.03
CA ARG A 114 -7.08 5.74 10.86
C ARG A 114 -8.49 5.28 11.21
N GLN A 115 -8.73 5.04 12.50
CA GLN A 115 -10.05 4.76 13.04
C GLN A 115 -10.78 6.08 13.33
N GLN A 116 -12.03 6.21 12.87
CA GLN A 116 -12.91 7.28 13.35
C GLN A 116 -13.34 6.94 14.78
N ILE A 117 -12.88 7.72 15.77
CA ILE A 117 -13.36 7.59 17.14
C ILE A 117 -14.77 8.18 17.19
N THR A 118 -15.80 7.33 17.16
CA THR A 118 -17.16 7.76 17.49
C THR A 118 -17.26 7.91 19.00
N ILE A 119 -17.23 9.15 19.49
CA ILE A 119 -17.53 9.43 20.90
C ILE A 119 -19.05 9.26 21.07
N GLU A 120 -19.48 8.12 21.61
CA GLU A 120 -20.86 7.98 22.07
C GLU A 120 -21.10 8.97 23.22
N GLN A 121 -21.86 10.04 22.97
CA GLN A 121 -22.39 10.85 24.06
C GLN A 121 -23.38 9.99 24.84
N ARG A 122 -22.97 9.50 26.02
CA ARG A 122 -23.89 8.91 27.00
C ARG A 122 -24.95 9.96 27.34
N GLY A 123 -26.15 9.77 26.79
CA GLY A 123 -27.29 10.64 27.04
C GLY A 123 -27.55 10.77 28.53
N GLY A 124 -27.40 12.00 29.04
CA GLY A 124 -27.87 12.35 30.37
C GLY A 124 -29.39 12.23 30.38
N LYS A 125 -29.92 11.25 31.12
CA LYS A 125 -31.33 11.26 31.54
C LYS A 125 -31.51 12.43 32.51
N GLN A 126 -32.28 13.43 32.11
CA GLN A 126 -33.00 14.32 33.03
C GLN A 126 -34.33 13.68 33.42
#